data_AF-A0A7X7ESE3-F1
#
_entry.id   AF-A0A7X7ESE3-F1
#
_cell.length_a   1.000
_cell.length_b   1.000
_cell.length_c   1.000
_cell.angle_alpha   90.00
_cell.angle_beta   90.00
_cell.angle_gamma   90.00
#
_symmetry.space_group_name_H-M   'P 1'
#
loop_
_entity.id
_entity.type
_entity.pdbx_description
1 polymer ?
#
loop_
_entity_poly.entity_id
_entity_poly.type
_entity_poly.pdbx_seq_one_letter_code
_entity_poly.pdbx_strand_id
1 'polypeptide(L)'
;QIQFCDELGDQWKVDSWLVSHQHPDAHWCERFCEAISKVLTDESRRTIIQIKEASRNEKAGLRGIDVYRSVLEGKATTLADCLTWLRGHRAEGMCHWLPCH
;
A
#
# COMPACT_ATOMS: atom_id res chain seq x y z
N GLN A 1 -12.78 -11.75 -9.97
CA GLN A 1 -13.20 -10.80 -8.92
C GLN A 1 -14.41 -11.37 -8.20
N ILE A 2 -14.36 -11.45 -6.87
CA ILE A 2 -15.47 -11.84 -6.01
C ILE A 2 -15.90 -10.60 -5.21
N GLN A 3 -17.20 -10.38 -5.06
CA GLN A 3 -17.75 -9.34 -4.21
C GLN A 3 -18.58 -10.00 -3.11
N PHE A 4 -18.44 -9.53 -1.88
CA PHE A 4 -19.12 -10.06 -0.71
C PHE A 4 -19.58 -8.89 0.16
N CYS A 5 -20.80 -8.95 0.69
CA CYS A 5 -21.28 -8.00 1.69
C CYS A 5 -21.30 -8.74 3.03
N ASP A 6 -20.64 -8.19 4.04
CA ASP A 6 -20.67 -8.80 5.37
C ASP A 6 -21.95 -8.45 6.14
N GLU A 7 -22.07 -9.03 7.34
CA GLU A 7 -23.22 -8.86 8.24
C GLU A 7 -23.38 -7.42 8.76
N LEU A 8 -22.34 -6.59 8.66
CA LEU A 8 -22.34 -5.18 9.05
C LEU A 8 -22.66 -4.25 7.86
N GLY A 9 -22.80 -4.81 6.66
CA GLY A 9 -23.08 -4.07 5.43
C GLY A 9 -21.84 -3.56 4.70
N ASP A 10 -20.63 -3.94 5.15
CA ASP A 10 -19.39 -3.56 4.47
C ASP A 10 -19.20 -4.40 3.20
N GLN A 11 -18.85 -3.72 2.11
CA GLN A 11 -18.57 -4.36 0.83
C GLN A 11 -17.10 -4.75 0.71
N TRP A 12 -16.87 -6.04 0.59
CA TRP A 12 -15.59 -6.66 0.32
C TRP A 12 -15.45 -6.98 -1.16
N LYS A 13 -14.29 -6.63 -1.72
CA LYS A 13 -13.89 -7.02 -3.07
C LYS A 13 -12.58 -7.80 -2.98
N VAL A 14 -12.59 -9.02 -3.52
CA VAL A 14 -11.41 -9.88 -3.59
C VAL A 14 -11.03 -10.13 -5.04
N ASP A 15 -9.79 -9.83 -5.36
CA ASP A 15 -9.18 -10.10 -6.67
C ASP A 15 -8.01 -11.05 -6.50
N SER A 16 -8.06 -12.19 -7.18
CA SER A 16 -6.96 -13.16 -7.24
C SER A 16 -6.34 -13.11 -8.63
N TRP A 17 -5.03 -12.97 -8.69
CA TRP A 17 -4.26 -12.92 -9.93
C TRP A 17 -3.29 -14.10 -9.92
N LEU A 18 -3.42 -14.98 -10.92
CA LEU A 18 -2.52 -16.12 -11.11
C LEU A 18 -1.69 -15.87 -12.37
N VAL A 19 -0.38 -15.99 -12.22
CA VAL A 19 0.58 -15.82 -13.33
C VAL A 19 1.50 -17.03 -13.41
N SER A 20 2.02 -17.32 -14.59
CA SER A 20 3.02 -18.39 -14.75
C SER A 20 4.30 -18.04 -14.01
N HIS A 21 5.09 -19.05 -13.62
CA HIS A 21 6.41 -18.82 -13.01
C HIS A 21 7.39 -18.03 -13.90
N GLN A 22 7.16 -18.02 -15.21
CA GLN A 22 7.97 -17.29 -16.19
C GLN A 22 7.47 -15.86 -16.41
N HIS A 23 6.35 -15.47 -15.79
CA HIS A 23 5.82 -14.12 -15.90
C HIS A 23 6.77 -13.12 -15.24
N PRO A 24 6.99 -11.91 -15.80
CA PRO A 24 7.87 -10.90 -15.22
C PRO A 24 7.54 -10.56 -13.75
N ASP A 25 6.25 -10.55 -13.42
CA ASP A 25 5.75 -10.25 -12.07
C ASP A 25 5.58 -11.48 -11.17
N ALA A 26 6.00 -12.66 -11.64
CA ALA A 26 6.06 -13.84 -10.77
C ALA A 26 6.92 -13.54 -9.54
N HIS A 27 6.48 -14.02 -8.38
CA HIS A 27 7.16 -13.82 -7.09
C HIS A 27 7.24 -12.36 -6.62
N TRP A 28 6.54 -11.41 -7.28
CA TRP A 28 6.60 -9.99 -6.90
C TRP A 28 6.14 -9.74 -5.46
N CYS A 29 5.03 -10.36 -5.03
CA CYS A 29 4.53 -10.24 -3.67
C CYS A 29 5.54 -10.73 -2.62
N GLU A 30 6.24 -11.83 -2.90
CA GLU A 30 7.25 -12.39 -2.00
C GLU A 30 8.45 -11.45 -1.87
N ARG A 31 8.98 -10.95 -3.00
CA ARG A 31 10.04 -9.93 -3.03
C ARG A 31 9.66 -8.67 -2.28
N PHE A 32 8.41 -8.21 -2.46
CA PHE A 32 7.89 -7.03 -1.77
C PHE A 32 7.80 -7.25 -0.26
N CYS A 33 7.20 -8.37 0.18
CA CYS A 33 7.10 -8.71 1.59
C CYS A 33 8.49 -8.81 2.26
N GLU A 34 9.44 -9.45 1.59
CA GLU A 34 10.81 -9.57 2.09
C GLU A 34 11.45 -8.19 2.24
N ALA A 35 11.43 -7.35 1.20
CA ALA A 35 12.01 -6.01 1.24
C ALA A 35 11.40 -5.14 2.34
N ILE A 36 10.07 -5.15 2.47
CA ILE A 36 9.34 -4.37 3.48
C ILE A 36 9.66 -4.84 4.90
N SER A 37 9.77 -6.15 5.12
CA SER A 37 10.11 -6.70 6.44
C SER A 37 11.48 -6.28 6.95
N LYS A 38 12.42 -5.96 6.04
CA LYS A 38 13.77 -5.52 6.40
C LYS A 38 13.84 -4.03 6.79
N VAL A 39 12.91 -3.21 6.31
CA VAL A 39 12.95 -1.74 6.51
C VAL A 39 11.89 -1.23 7.49
N LEU A 40 10.83 -2.00 7.76
CA LEU A 40 9.79 -1.58 8.69
C LEU A 40 10.28 -1.61 10.14
N THR A 41 10.16 -0.47 10.81
CA THR A 41 10.20 -0.34 12.27
C THR A 41 8.79 -0.38 12.85
N ASP A 42 8.65 -0.65 14.14
CA ASP A 42 7.36 -0.59 14.84
C ASP A 42 6.70 0.79 14.73
N GLU A 43 7.51 1.86 14.75
CA GLU A 43 7.07 3.23 14.53
C GLU A 43 6.47 3.40 13.13
N SER A 44 7.23 3.06 12.08
CA SER A 44 6.75 3.19 10.69
C SER A 44 5.50 2.33 10.43
N ARG A 45 5.44 1.12 11.01
CA ARG A 45 4.26 0.25 10.93
C ARG A 45 3.04 0.93 11.56
N ARG A 46 3.18 1.51 12.75
CA ARG A 46 2.11 2.22 13.43
C ARG A 46 1.63 3.41 12.61
N THR A 47 2.54 4.21 12.08
CA THR A 47 2.24 5.35 11.20
C THR A 47 1.48 4.91 9.95
N ILE A 48 1.92 3.83 9.28
CA ILE A 48 1.24 3.30 8.09
C ILE A 48 -0.20 2.88 8.41
N ILE A 49 -0.43 2.19 9.54
CA ILE A 49 -1.77 1.77 9.96
C ILE A 49 -2.65 2.99 10.23
N GLN A 50 -2.15 3.98 10.97
CA GLN A 50 -2.87 5.22 11.28
C GLN A 50 -3.25 5.99 10.01
N ILE A 51 -2.33 6.12 9.04
CA ILE A 51 -2.62 6.80 7.78
C ILE A 51 -3.64 6.02 6.95
N LYS A 52 -3.58 4.68 6.93
CA LYS A 52 -4.58 3.85 6.22
C LYS A 52 -5.97 4.01 6.83
N GLU A 53 -6.08 4.04 8.16
CA GLU A 53 -7.33 4.27 8.87
C GLU A 53 -7.90 5.67 8.58
N ALA A 54 -7.07 6.71 8.72
CA ALA A 54 -7.45 8.08 8.38
C ALA A 54 -7.90 8.19 6.91
N SER A 55 -7.15 7.59 5.99
CA SER A 55 -7.50 7.56 4.56
C SER A 55 -8.83 6.86 4.29
N ARG A 56 -9.19 5.82 5.06
CA ARG A 56 -10.49 5.14 4.95
C ARG A 56 -11.60 6.05 5.46
N ASN A 57 -11.43 6.66 6.63
CA ASN A 57 -12.41 7.55 7.25
C ASN A 57 -12.70 8.78 6.37
N GLU A 58 -11.66 9.37 5.78
CA GLU A 58 -11.76 10.55 4.92
C GLU A 58 -12.05 10.21 3.44
N LYS A 59 -12.18 8.92 3.10
CA LYS A 59 -12.41 8.44 1.72
C LYS A 59 -11.38 9.01 0.71
N ALA A 60 -10.13 9.16 1.14
CA ALA A 60 -9.07 9.81 0.35
C ALA A 60 -8.60 9.00 -0.87
N GLY A 61 -9.04 7.74 -1.01
CA GLY A 61 -8.76 6.92 -2.21
C GLY A 61 -7.28 6.58 -2.42
N LEU A 62 -6.48 6.53 -1.35
CA LEU A 62 -5.07 6.20 -1.43
C LEU A 62 -4.85 4.72 -1.77
N ARG A 63 -3.90 4.42 -2.67
CA ARG A 63 -3.43 3.05 -2.85
C ARG A 63 -2.55 2.67 -1.66
N GLY A 64 -2.58 1.41 -1.27
CA GLY A 64 -1.73 0.91 -0.19
C GLY A 64 -0.25 1.25 -0.42
N ILE A 65 0.24 1.06 -1.64
CA ILE A 65 1.64 1.32 -2.01
C ILE A 65 2.05 2.79 -1.82
N ASP A 66 1.14 3.73 -2.07
CA ASP A 66 1.39 5.16 -1.92
C ASP A 66 1.64 5.53 -0.45
N VAL A 67 0.95 4.87 0.48
CA VAL A 67 1.15 5.04 1.92
C VAL A 67 2.51 4.50 2.36
N TYR A 68 2.90 3.30 1.89
CA TYR A 68 4.23 2.75 2.24
C TYR A 68 5.36 3.66 1.76
N ARG A 69 5.26 4.15 0.51
CA ARG A 69 6.25 5.04 -0.08
C ARG A 69 6.34 6.38 0.64
N SER A 70 5.20 7.00 0.94
CA SER A 70 5.20 8.31 1.61
C SER A 70 5.79 8.23 3.02
N VAL A 71 5.58 7.14 3.75
CA VAL A 71 6.17 6.95 5.09
C VAL A 71 7.66 6.65 5.00
N LEU A 72 8.07 5.72 4.12
CA LEU A 72 9.45 5.25 4.08
C LEU A 72 10.40 6.21 3.36
N GLU A 73 9.97 6.78 2.23
CA GLU A 73 10.76 7.72 1.41
C GLU A 73 10.45 9.17 1.81
N GLY A 74 9.16 9.50 1.93
CA GLY A 74 8.67 10.86 2.20
C GLY A 74 8.65 11.25 3.67
N LYS A 75 8.94 10.32 4.59
CA LYS A 75 8.87 10.51 6.05
C LYS A 75 7.53 11.08 6.54
N ALA A 76 6.45 10.76 5.83
CA ALA A 76 5.10 11.19 6.19
C ALA A 76 4.70 10.59 7.55
N THR A 77 4.17 11.41 8.44
CA THR A 77 3.65 10.98 9.75
C THR A 77 2.14 11.09 9.85
N THR A 78 1.53 11.88 8.96
CA THR A 78 0.09 12.13 8.89
C THR A 78 -0.48 11.89 7.49
N LEU A 79 -1.81 11.82 7.39
CA LEU A 79 -2.49 11.76 6.09
C LEU A 79 -2.21 13.01 5.24
N ALA A 80 -2.14 14.19 5.86
CA ALA A 80 -1.83 15.45 5.17
C ALA A 80 -0.41 15.46 4.58
N ASP A 81 0.57 14.91 5.30
CA ASP A 81 1.94 14.74 4.80
C ASP A 81 1.97 13.79 3.61
N CYS A 82 1.25 12.68 3.71
CA CYS A 82 1.12 11.70 2.64
C CYS A 82 0.53 12.33 1.37
N LEU A 83 -0.59 13.05 1.48
CA LEU A 83 -1.22 13.75 0.35
C LEU A 83 -0.30 14.82 -0.25
N THR A 84 0.44 15.54 0.59
CA THR A 84 1.42 16.52 0.15
C THR A 84 2.56 15.89 -0.63
N TRP A 85 3.13 14.80 -0.13
CA TRP A 85 4.21 14.07 -0.78
C TRP A 85 3.77 13.48 -2.13
N LEU A 86 2.53 12.98 -2.21
CA LEU A 86 1.97 12.38 -3.43
C LEU A 86 1.77 13.38 -4.56
N ARG A 87 1.69 14.69 -4.30
CA ARG A 87 1.60 15.70 -5.38
C ARG A 87 2.80 15.64 -6.34
N GLY A 88 3.97 15.19 -5.87
CA GLY A 88 5.18 15.04 -6.69
C GLY A 88 5.58 13.59 -7.00
N HIS A 89 4.95 12.60 -6.36
CA HIS A 89 5.46 11.21 -6.34
C HIS A 89 4.40 10.14 -6.63
N ARG A 90 3.23 10.54 -7.14
CA ARG A 90 2.14 9.61 -7.46
C ARG A 90 2.60 8.59 -8.51
N ALA A 91 2.57 7.30 -8.18
CA ALA A 91 2.89 6.27 -9.17
C ALA A 91 1.75 6.16 -10.20
N GLU A 92 2.08 5.95 -11.47
CA GLU A 92 1.10 5.68 -12.52
C GLU A 92 1.04 4.18 -12.81
N GLY A 93 -0.15 3.67 -13.16
CA GLY A 93 -0.35 2.27 -13.52
C GLY A 93 0.09 1.27 -12.44
N MET A 94 0.72 0.17 -12.91
CA MET A 94 1.29 -0.85 -12.04
C MET A 94 2.60 -0.34 -11.42
N CYS A 95 2.69 -0.37 -10.10
CA CYS A 95 3.82 0.16 -9.35
C CYS A 95 4.75 -0.99 -8.90
N HIS A 96 5.97 -1.03 -9.45
CA HIS A 96 6.99 -2.03 -9.10
C HIS A 96 8.00 -1.47 -8.10
N TRP A 97 7.52 -0.69 -7.14
CA TRP A 97 8.38 -0.10 -6.11
C TRP A 97 8.79 -1.15 -5.07
N LEU A 98 10.07 -1.11 -4.71
CA LEU A 98 10.64 -1.80 -3.54
C LEU A 98 11.44 -0.76 -2.74
N PRO A 99 11.37 -0.78 -1.40
CA PRO A 99 12.19 0.10 -0.58
C PRO A 99 13.68 -0.20 -0.78
N CYS A 100 14.48 0.84 -0.95
CA CYS A 100 15.94 0.74 -0.89
C CYS A 100 16.38 0.50 0.56
N HIS A 101 17.44 -0.30 0.73
CA HIS A 101 18.08 -0.56 2.01
C HIS A 101 18.62 0.70 2.68
#